data_AF-A0A9D2KWJ7-F1
#
_entry.id   AF-A0A9D2KWJ7-F1
#
_cell.length_a   1.000
_cell.length_b   1.000
_cell.length_c   1.000
_cell.angle_alpha   90.00
_cell.angle_beta   90.00
_cell.angle_gamma   90.00
#
_symmetry.space_group_name_H-M   'P 1'
#
loop_
_entity.id
_entity.type
_entity.pdbx_description
1 polymer ?
#
loop_
_entity_poly.entity_id
_entity_poly.type
_entity_poly.pdbx_seq_one_letter_code
_entity_poly.pdbx_strand_id
1 'polypeptide(L)'
;MVPREISKPFYNGKAWRKCRAGYIKSVGGLCERCLKEGKVKEGYIVHHKKYLTERTIGDPNVSLNWDNLEYLCFDCHQKEHFERSSDVEFGLKFNSSGDLVEE
;
A
#
# COMPACT_ATOMS: atom_id res chain seq x y z
N MET A 1 1.93 -2.45 12.24
CA MET A 1 2.58 -3.16 11.12
C MET A 1 2.87 -4.60 11.57
N VAL A 2 2.69 -5.61 10.72
CA VAL A 2 3.01 -7.01 11.07
C VAL A 2 4.53 -7.20 11.19
N PRO A 3 5.06 -7.87 12.23
CA PRO A 3 6.48 -8.14 12.36
C PRO A 3 7.08 -8.80 11.11
N ARG A 4 8.35 -8.48 10.79
CA ARG A 4 9.02 -9.01 9.59
C ARG A 4 9.13 -10.53 9.58
N GLU A 5 9.35 -11.13 10.74
CA GLU A 5 9.51 -12.59 10.87
C GLU A 5 8.22 -13.34 10.51
N ILE A 6 7.06 -12.72 10.79
CA ILE A 6 5.73 -13.26 10.48
C ILE A 6 5.34 -12.94 9.03
N SER A 7 5.63 -11.74 8.55
CA SER A 7 5.20 -11.28 7.22
C SER A 7 6.06 -11.81 6.06
N LYS A 8 7.36 -12.01 6.27
CA LYS A 8 8.29 -12.45 5.23
C LYS A 8 7.91 -13.81 4.62
N PRO A 9 7.56 -14.86 5.38
CA PRO A 9 7.09 -16.13 4.83
C PRO A 9 5.84 -15.98 3.95
N PHE A 10 4.87 -15.16 4.38
CA PHE A 10 3.65 -14.90 3.63
C PHE A 10 3.96 -14.25 2.27
N TYR A 11 4.70 -13.12 2.27
CA TYR A 11 5.00 -12.39 1.04
C TYR A 11 5.95 -13.14 0.09
N ASN A 12 6.77 -14.05 0.61
CA ASN A 12 7.60 -14.94 -0.22
C ASN A 12 6.84 -16.19 -0.69
N GLY A 13 5.67 -16.47 -0.11
CA GLY A 13 4.86 -17.64 -0.37
C GLY A 13 4.32 -17.69 -1.80
N LYS A 14 4.22 -18.90 -2.35
CA LYS A 14 3.67 -19.14 -3.70
C LYS A 14 2.22 -18.65 -3.83
N ALA A 15 1.42 -18.80 -2.79
CA ALA A 15 0.02 -18.38 -2.76
C ALA A 15 -0.12 -16.87 -2.98
N TRP A 16 0.61 -16.06 -2.21
CA TRP A 16 0.63 -14.61 -2.38
C TRP A 16 1.13 -14.21 -3.77
N ARG A 17 2.26 -14.78 -4.23
CA ARG A 17 2.82 -14.46 -5.56
C ARG A 17 1.82 -14.72 -6.69
N LYS A 18 1.09 -15.83 -6.62
CA LYS A 18 0.04 -16.19 -7.59
C LYS A 18 -1.16 -15.23 -7.48
N CYS A 19 -1.63 -14.96 -6.27
CA CYS A 19 -2.72 -14.02 -6.02
C CYS A 19 -2.39 -12.62 -6.57
N ARG A 20 -1.22 -12.08 -6.18
CA ARG A 20 -0.70 -10.79 -6.66
C ARG A 20 -0.63 -10.72 -8.18
N ALA A 21 -0.06 -11.73 -8.84
CA ALA A 21 0.06 -11.74 -10.30
C ALA A 21 -1.32 -11.80 -10.99
N GLY A 22 -2.24 -12.61 -10.46
CA GLY A 22 -3.62 -12.70 -10.95
C GLY A 22 -4.37 -11.38 -10.81
N TYR A 23 -4.26 -10.74 -9.64
CA TYR A 23 -4.91 -9.46 -9.37
C TYR A 23 -4.37 -8.33 -10.25
N ILE A 24 -3.04 -8.21 -10.42
CA ILE A 24 -2.43 -7.22 -11.33
C ILE A 24 -2.95 -7.40 -12.75
N LYS A 25 -3.07 -8.65 -13.22
CA LYS A 25 -3.59 -8.95 -14.55
C LYS A 25 -5.08 -8.57 -14.68
N SER A 26 -5.90 -8.82 -13.65
CA SER A 26 -7.34 -8.50 -13.72
C SER A 26 -7.62 -7.00 -13.77
N VAL A 27 -6.74 -6.17 -13.20
CA VAL A 27 -6.88 -4.70 -13.21
C VAL A 27 -6.09 -4.03 -14.34
N GLY A 28 -5.57 -4.83 -15.30
CA GLY A 28 -4.88 -4.32 -16.48
C GLY A 28 -3.52 -3.68 -16.20
N GLY A 29 -2.91 -3.93 -15.03
CA GLY A 29 -1.61 -3.38 -14.65
C GLY A 29 -1.60 -1.87 -14.36
N LEU A 30 -2.77 -1.24 -14.25
CA LEU A 30 -2.89 0.20 -13.99
C LEU A 30 -3.19 0.47 -12.52
N CYS A 31 -2.77 1.65 -12.06
CA CYS A 31 -3.13 2.16 -10.74
C CYS A 31 -4.64 2.44 -10.69
N GLU A 32 -5.35 1.71 -9.83
CA GLU A 32 -6.81 1.79 -9.73
C GLU A 32 -7.29 3.15 -9.24
N ARG A 33 -6.57 3.79 -8.31
CA ARG A 33 -6.92 5.13 -7.82
C ARG A 33 -6.71 6.20 -8.88
N CYS A 34 -5.61 6.16 -9.62
CA CYS A 34 -5.38 7.08 -10.74
C CYS A 34 -6.43 6.90 -11.84
N LEU A 35 -6.77 5.65 -12.17
CA LEU A 35 -7.75 5.36 -13.20
C LEU A 35 -9.15 5.91 -12.85
N LYS A 36 -9.55 5.83 -11.58
CA LYS A 36 -10.79 6.46 -11.07
C LYS A 36 -10.81 7.98 -11.23
N GLU A 37 -9.65 8.62 -11.20
CA GLU A 37 -9.50 10.06 -11.47
C GLU A 37 -9.32 10.39 -12.96
N GLY A 38 -9.47 9.41 -13.86
CA GLY A 38 -9.26 9.59 -15.31
C GLY A 38 -7.79 9.65 -15.73
N LYS A 39 -6.85 9.28 -14.86
CA LYS A 39 -5.40 9.29 -15.13
C LYS A 39 -4.91 7.87 -15.44
N VAL A 40 -4.22 7.71 -16.57
CA VAL A 40 -3.57 6.44 -16.92
C VAL A 40 -2.16 6.43 -16.35
N LYS A 41 -1.94 5.64 -15.29
CA LYS A 41 -0.64 5.46 -14.65
C LYS A 41 -0.42 3.99 -14.33
N GLU A 42 0.78 3.49 -14.55
CA GLU A 42 1.14 2.11 -14.17
C GLU A 42 1.03 1.91 -12.66
N GLY A 43 0.59 0.72 -12.26
CA GLY A 43 0.68 0.32 -10.86
C GLY A 43 2.10 -0.10 -10.49
N TYR A 44 2.40 -0.05 -9.20
CA TYR A 44 3.71 -0.36 -8.64
C TYR A 44 3.59 -1.50 -7.62
N ILE A 45 2.60 -1.42 -6.73
CA ILE A 45 2.42 -2.33 -5.61
C ILE A 45 0.96 -2.73 -5.42
N VAL A 46 0.73 -4.01 -5.12
CA VAL A 46 -0.59 -4.48 -4.64
C VAL A 46 -0.65 -4.23 -3.15
N HIS A 47 -1.61 -3.40 -2.75
CA HIS A 47 -1.84 -2.95 -1.39
C HIS A 47 -3.08 -3.63 -0.79
N HIS A 48 -3.05 -3.92 0.50
CA HIS A 48 -4.21 -4.42 1.25
C HIS A 48 -5.01 -3.26 1.82
N LYS A 49 -6.23 -3.01 1.33
CA LYS A 49 -7.11 -1.91 1.79
C LYS A 49 -7.35 -1.95 3.30
N LYS A 50 -7.64 -3.16 3.81
CA LYS A 50 -7.63 -3.47 5.24
C LYS A 50 -6.31 -4.11 5.58
N TYR A 51 -5.51 -3.41 6.39
CA TYR A 51 -4.19 -3.88 6.81
C TYR A 51 -4.25 -5.27 7.43
N LEU A 52 -3.27 -6.09 7.04
CA LEU A 52 -3.04 -7.37 7.69
C LEU A 52 -2.50 -7.13 9.10
N THR A 53 -2.93 -8.00 10.01
CA THR A 53 -2.45 -8.11 11.38
C THR A 53 -1.83 -9.49 11.56
N GLU A 54 -1.16 -9.72 12.67
CA GLU A 54 -0.63 -11.05 13.03
C GLU A 54 -1.73 -12.12 13.06
N ARG A 55 -2.97 -11.73 13.38
CA ARG A 55 -4.12 -12.63 13.42
C ARG A 55 -4.71 -12.93 12.05
N THR A 56 -4.62 -11.97 11.11
CA THR A 56 -5.31 -12.07 9.80
C THR A 56 -4.39 -12.44 8.64
N ILE A 57 -3.07 -12.36 8.80
CA ILE A 57 -2.11 -12.66 7.73
C ILE A 57 -2.18 -14.13 7.27
N GLY A 58 -2.52 -15.05 8.17
CA GLY A 58 -2.69 -16.47 7.87
C GLY A 58 -4.07 -16.86 7.32
N ASP A 59 -5.05 -15.95 7.36
CA ASP A 59 -6.41 -16.24 6.88
C ASP A 59 -6.54 -15.87 5.39
N PRO A 60 -6.65 -16.85 4.47
CA PRO A 60 -6.74 -16.57 3.04
C PRO A 60 -7.99 -15.78 2.66
N ASN A 61 -9.06 -15.82 3.46
CA ASN A 61 -10.27 -15.02 3.23
C ASN A 61 -10.06 -13.52 3.48
N VAL A 62 -8.93 -13.16 4.09
CA VAL A 62 -8.52 -11.76 4.32
C VAL A 62 -7.26 -11.42 3.53
N SER A 63 -6.24 -12.28 3.59
CA SER A 63 -4.91 -12.00 3.03
C SER A 63 -4.80 -12.22 1.53
N LEU A 64 -5.65 -13.08 0.96
CA LEU A 64 -5.70 -13.39 -0.48
C LEU A 64 -7.02 -12.98 -1.14
N ASN A 65 -7.91 -12.31 -0.40
CA ASN A 65 -9.20 -11.85 -0.91
C ASN A 65 -9.02 -10.62 -1.80
N TRP A 66 -9.43 -10.72 -3.06
CA TRP A 66 -9.31 -9.66 -4.06
C TRP A 66 -10.09 -8.39 -3.69
N ASP A 67 -11.20 -8.52 -2.95
CA ASP A 67 -11.96 -7.36 -2.48
C ASP A 67 -11.15 -6.53 -1.47
N ASN A 68 -10.17 -7.13 -0.82
CA ASN A 68 -9.24 -6.47 0.08
C ASN A 68 -7.96 -5.95 -0.61
N LEU A 69 -7.82 -6.12 -1.92
CA LEU A 69 -6.63 -5.71 -2.67
C LEU A 69 -6.92 -4.49 -3.54
N GLU A 70 -5.90 -3.65 -3.74
CA GLU A 70 -5.88 -2.63 -4.79
C GLU A 70 -4.47 -2.50 -5.38
N TYR A 71 -4.37 -2.21 -6.68
CA TYR A 71 -3.09 -1.99 -7.33
C TYR A 71 -2.82 -0.50 -7.47
N LEU A 72 -1.73 -0.04 -6.84
CA LEU A 72 -1.43 1.38 -6.70
C LEU A 72 -0.08 1.72 -7.31
N CYS A 73 0.01 2.88 -7.95
CA CYS A 73 1.29 3.52 -8.25
C CYS A 73 2.00 3.92 -6.96
N PHE A 74 3.31 4.19 -7.04
CA PHE A 74 4.12 4.59 -5.90
C PHE A 74 3.51 5.79 -5.14
N ASP A 75 3.13 6.87 -5.82
CA ASP A 75 2.59 8.07 -5.18
C ASP A 75 1.28 7.80 -4.43
N CYS A 76 0.37 7.02 -5.02
CA CYS A 76 -0.90 6.66 -4.36
C CYS A 76 -0.65 5.79 -3.14
N HIS A 77 0.32 4.87 -3.22
CA HIS A 77 0.70 4.04 -2.08
C HIS A 77 1.37 4.85 -0.96
N GLN A 78 2.23 5.81 -1.31
CA GLN A 78 2.82 6.73 -0.35
C GLN A 78 1.72 7.54 0.34
N LYS A 79 0.82 8.16 -0.41
CA LYS A 79 -0.31 8.90 0.19
C LYS A 79 -1.09 8.05 1.20
N GLU A 80 -1.42 6.81 0.88
CA GLU A 80 -2.12 5.90 1.81
C GLU A 80 -1.38 5.68 3.15
N HIS A 81 -0.04 5.61 3.11
CA HIS A 81 0.77 5.39 4.30
C HIS A 81 1.12 6.68 5.06
N PHE A 82 1.27 7.80 4.36
CA PHE A 82 1.72 9.08 4.92
C PHE A 82 0.56 10.04 5.27
N GLU A 83 -0.62 9.92 4.64
CA GLU A 83 -1.80 10.68 5.07
C GLU A 83 -2.28 10.26 6.48
N ARG A 84 -1.93 9.06 6.94
CA ARG A 84 -2.24 8.58 8.30
C ARG A 84 -1.13 8.83 9.32
N SER A 85 0.03 9.33 8.90
CA SER A 85 1.17 9.64 9.76
C SER A 85 1.68 11.02 9.37
N SER A 86 0.94 12.06 9.77
CA SER A 86 1.53 13.40 9.86
C SER A 86 2.41 13.40 11.12
N ASP A 87 3.62 12.83 11.01
CA ASP A 87 4.67 13.01 12.03
C ASP A 87 5.15 14.47 12.09
N VAL A 88 4.71 15.28 11.12
CA VAL A 88 4.83 16.73 11.13
C VAL A 88 3.50 17.30 11.61
N GLU A 89 3.51 17.94 12.77
CA GLU A 89 2.36 18.68 13.30
C GLU A 89 1.90 19.75 12.30
N PHE A 90 0.58 19.97 12.22
CA PHE A 90 0.00 20.96 11.33
C PHE A 90 0.58 22.35 11.67
N GLY A 91 1.24 23.00 10.72
CA GLY A 91 1.91 24.28 10.93
C GLY A 91 3.43 24.21 11.10
N LEU A 92 4.09 23.10 10.76
CA LEU A 92 5.56 23.00 10.72
C LEU A 92 6.08 22.80 9.28
N LYS A 93 7.16 23.49 8.90
CA LYS A 93 7.86 23.40 7.60
C LYS A 93 9.38 23.30 7.81
N PHE A 94 10.12 22.78 6.82
CA PHE A 94 11.58 22.84 6.85
C PHE A 94 12.08 24.16 6.25
N ASN A 95 13.00 24.84 6.93
CA ASN A 95 13.69 26.02 6.39
C ASN A 95 14.80 25.61 5.40
N SER A 96 15.46 26.60 4.77
CA SER A 96 16.56 26.36 3.81
C SER A 96 17.80 25.69 4.41
N SER A 97 17.92 25.66 5.73
CA SER A 97 18.99 25.00 6.48
C SER A 97 18.63 23.56 6.88
N GLY A 98 17.38 23.14 6.64
CA GLY A 98 16.87 21.82 7.02
C GLY A 98 16.31 21.74 8.44
N ASP A 99 16.09 22.87 9.12
CA ASP A 99 15.47 22.90 10.45
C ASP A 99 13.95 22.92 10.34
N LEU A 100 13.27 22.24 11.27
CA LEU A 100 11.82 22.28 11.41
C LEU A 100 11.40 23.59 12.10
N VAL A 101 10.57 24.40 11.45
CA VAL A 101 10.10 25.72 11.92
C VAL A 101 8.58 25.83 11.79
N GLU A 102 7.94 26.66 12.61
CA GLU A 102 6.51 26.97 12.47
C GLU A 102 6.23 27.77 11.18
N GLU A 103 5.03 27.60 10.61
CA GLU A 103 4.60 28.27 9.37
C GLU A 103 4.52 29.79 9.53
#